data_AF-A0A920DIU4-F1
#
_entry.id   AF-A0A920DIU4-F1
#
_cell.length_a   1.000
_cell.length_b   1.000
_cell.length_c   1.000
_cell.angle_alpha   90.00
_cell.angle_beta   90.00
_cell.angle_gamma   90.00
#
_symmetry.space_group_name_H-M   'P 1'
#
loop_
_entity.id
_entity.type
_entity.pdbx_description
1 polymer ?
#
loop_
_entity_poly.entity_id
_entity_poly.type
_entity_poly.pdbx_seq_one_letter_code
_entity_poly.pdbx_strand_id
1 'polypeptide(L)'
;MRDVEYGWLMRYMHSTGASAFFFLMYFHMFRGLLYGSYQKPKELVWLFGCFLLFLLMAEGFLGYVLPWGQMSYWAANVILSLFGAIPFIGPDLQVWIQGDYVLSGATLSRFLHYMLLLFLC
;
A
#
# COMPACT_ATOMS: atom_id res chain seq x y z
N MET A 1 17.70 6.28 -11.84
CA MET A 1 18.74 6.61 -10.83
C MET A 1 19.97 7.22 -11.47
N ARG A 2 20.48 6.65 -12.57
CA ARG A 2 21.75 7.07 -13.17
C ARG A 2 21.58 8.09 -14.29
N ASP A 3 20.49 7.98 -15.06
CA ASP A 3 20.36 8.71 -16.33
C ASP A 3 19.45 9.95 -16.26
N VAL A 4 18.64 10.08 -15.21
CA VAL A 4 17.75 11.23 -14.98
C VAL A 4 18.43 12.19 -14.01
N GLU A 5 18.51 13.46 -14.40
CA GLU A 5 19.05 14.54 -13.54
C GLU A 5 18.28 14.59 -12.22
N TYR A 6 19.00 14.61 -11.09
CA TYR A 6 18.45 14.49 -9.73
C TYR A 6 17.54 13.26 -9.49
N GLY A 7 17.55 12.27 -10.38
CA GLY A 7 16.70 11.07 -10.25
C GLY A 7 17.04 10.21 -9.04
N TRP A 8 18.27 10.27 -8.54
CA TRP A 8 18.68 9.65 -7.27
C TRP A 8 17.99 10.33 -6.07
N LEU A 9 17.94 11.67 -6.07
CA LEU A 9 17.35 12.46 -5.00
C LEU A 9 15.85 12.23 -4.94
N MET A 10 15.16 12.32 -6.09
CA MET A 10 13.72 12.04 -6.18
C MET A 10 13.37 10.66 -5.65
N ARG A 11 14.14 9.62 -6.04
CA ARG A 11 13.90 8.26 -5.57
C ARG A 11 14.10 8.10 -4.06
N TYR A 12 15.16 8.67 -3.50
CA TYR A 12 15.41 8.56 -2.05
C TYR A 12 14.46 9.42 -1.23
N MET A 13 14.06 10.61 -1.71
CA MET A 13 13.01 11.40 -1.08
C MET A 13 11.70 10.64 -1.07
N HIS A 14 11.34 9.94 -2.15
CA HIS A 14 10.11 9.15 -2.20
C HIS A 14 10.18 7.94 -1.26
N SER A 15 11.26 7.15 -1.28
CA SER A 15 11.37 5.96 -0.42
C SER A 15 11.47 6.30 1.06
N THR A 16 12.31 7.28 1.42
CA THR A 16 12.50 7.69 2.82
C THR A 16 11.31 8.53 3.30
N GLY A 17 10.72 9.33 2.40
CA GLY A 17 9.51 10.10 2.65
C GLY A 17 8.31 9.21 2.97
N ALA A 18 8.15 8.07 2.29
CA ALA A 18 7.13 7.09 2.64
C ALA A 18 7.31 6.57 4.07
N SER A 19 8.54 6.21 4.49
CA SER A 19 8.81 5.79 5.87
C SER A 19 8.50 6.90 6.90
N ALA A 20 8.88 8.14 6.62
CA ALA A 20 8.58 9.28 7.47
C ALA A 20 7.08 9.55 7.57
N PHE A 21 6.35 9.39 6.46
CA PHE A 21 4.90 9.55 6.41
C PHE A 21 4.19 8.54 7.33
N PHE A 22 4.54 7.25 7.23
CA PHE A 22 3.97 6.22 8.12
C PHE A 22 4.33 6.45 9.59
N PHE A 23 5.56 6.87 9.86
CA PHE A 23 5.99 7.23 11.21
C PHE A 23 5.12 8.34 11.81
N LEU A 24 4.93 9.45 11.08
CA LEU A 24 4.09 10.56 11.52
C LEU A 24 2.62 10.17 11.65
N MET A 25 2.12 9.32 10.75
CA MET A 25 0.76 8.80 10.81
C MET A 25 0.53 7.95 12.06
N TYR A 26 1.46 7.07 12.44
CA TYR A 26 1.33 6.31 13.68
C TYR A 26 1.33 7.21 14.92
N PHE A 27 2.18 8.25 14.93
CA PHE A 27 2.12 9.27 15.98
C PHE A 27 0.80 10.03 16.01
N HIS A 28 0.24 10.37 14.85
CA HIS A 28 -1.06 11.02 14.74
C HIS A 28 -2.19 10.14 15.30
N MET A 29 -2.20 8.85 14.96
CA MET A 29 -3.16 7.88 15.48
C MET A 29 -3.02 7.70 16.99
N PHE A 30 -1.78 7.55 17.47
CA PHE A 30 -1.50 7.41 18.89
C PHE A 30 -1.94 8.64 19.70
N ARG A 31 -1.67 9.85 19.19
CA ARG A 31 -2.20 11.09 19.77
C ARG A 31 -3.74 11.05 19.85
N GLY A 32 -4.39 10.56 18.79
CA GLY A 32 -5.84 10.42 18.75
C GLY A 32 -6.38 9.51 19.86
N LEU A 33 -5.67 8.42 20.15
CA LEU A 33 -6.00 7.51 21.26
C LEU A 33 -5.76 8.15 22.63
N LEU A 34 -4.60 8.80 22.82
CA LEU A 34 -4.22 9.43 24.10
C LEU A 34 -5.21 10.51 24.55
N TYR A 35 -5.65 11.37 23.64
CA TYR A 35 -6.54 12.49 23.96
C TYR A 35 -8.03 12.20 23.73
N GLY A 36 -8.41 10.93 23.49
CA GLY A 36 -9.81 10.57 23.24
C GLY A 36 -10.39 11.26 22.01
N SER A 37 -9.57 11.57 21.00
CA SER A 37 -10.01 12.30 19.79
C SER A 37 -10.99 11.50 18.93
N TYR A 38 -11.16 10.20 19.21
CA TYR A 38 -12.15 9.32 18.60
C TYR A 38 -13.55 9.40 19.26
N GLN A 39 -13.69 10.09 20.39
CA GLN A 39 -14.95 10.19 21.12
C GLN A 39 -15.91 11.21 20.51
N LYS A 40 -17.19 11.11 20.90
CA LYS A 40 -18.26 12.07 20.57
C LYS A 40 -17.78 13.52 20.62
N PRO A 41 -18.10 14.37 19.62
CA PRO A 41 -18.84 14.10 18.36
C PRO A 41 -17.93 13.79 17.16
N LYS A 42 -16.71 13.24 17.37
CA LYS A 42 -15.65 13.11 16.35
C LYS A 42 -15.48 11.69 15.80
N GLU A 43 -16.45 10.81 16.01
CA GLU A 43 -16.35 9.40 15.61
C GLU A 43 -16.21 9.24 14.10
N LEU A 44 -16.94 10.03 13.31
CA LEU A 44 -16.85 9.98 11.85
C LEU A 44 -15.44 10.33 11.36
N VAL A 45 -14.82 11.36 11.95
CA VAL A 45 -13.44 11.75 11.62
C VAL A 45 -12.47 10.61 11.92
N TRP A 46 -12.66 9.91 13.04
CA TRP A 46 -11.85 8.75 13.39
C TRP A 46 -12.04 7.59 12.42
N LEU A 47 -13.28 7.26 12.04
CA LEU A 47 -13.58 6.19 11.08
C LEU A 47 -12.97 6.49 9.70
N PHE A 48 -13.09 7.72 9.21
CA PHE A 48 -12.42 8.14 7.98
C PHE A 48 -10.90 8.08 8.13
N GLY A 49 -10.34 8.48 9.27
CA GLY A 49 -8.90 8.33 9.55
C GLY A 49 -8.42 6.88 9.52
N CYS A 50 -9.17 5.95 10.11
CA CYS A 50 -8.88 4.52 10.04
C CYS A 50 -9.00 3.98 8.60
N PHE A 51 -10.02 4.41 7.85
CA PHE A 51 -10.17 4.02 6.46
C PHE A 51 -9.01 4.52 5.59
N LEU A 52 -8.61 5.78 5.76
CA LEU A 52 -7.45 6.37 5.08
C LEU A 52 -6.16 5.64 5.42
N LEU A 53 -5.97 5.23 6.69
CA LEU A 53 -4.83 4.41 7.08
C LEU A 53 -4.74 3.12 6.25
N PHE A 54 -5.85 2.41 6.03
CA PHE A 54 -5.85 1.21 5.20
C PHE A 54 -5.56 1.50 3.72
N LEU A 55 -6.10 2.60 3.16
CA LEU A 55 -5.80 3.01 1.79
C LEU A 55 -4.32 3.34 1.60
N LEU A 56 -3.74 4.08 2.55
CA LEU A 56 -2.32 4.45 2.53
C LEU A 56 -1.42 3.23 2.69
N MET A 57 -1.80 2.24 3.52
CA MET A 57 -1.11 0.94 3.60
C MET A 57 -1.12 0.20 2.26
N ALA A 58 -2.27 0.19 1.56
CA ALA A 58 -2.37 -0.41 0.24
C ALA A 58 -1.49 0.31 -0.80
N GLU A 59 -1.49 1.65 -0.80
CA GLU A 59 -0.64 2.46 -1.68
C GLU A 59 0.85 2.22 -1.42
N GLY A 60 1.26 2.25 -0.15
CA GLY A 60 2.65 1.99 0.24
C GLY A 60 3.12 0.60 -0.19
N PHE A 61 2.25 -0.41 -0.10
CA PHE A 61 2.54 -1.76 -0.60
C PHE A 61 2.64 -1.80 -2.13
N LEU A 62 1.68 -1.24 -2.87
CA LEU A 62 1.71 -1.22 -4.33
C LEU A 62 2.96 -0.50 -4.85
N GLY A 63 3.31 0.64 -4.26
CA GLY A 63 4.54 1.37 -4.58
C GLY A 63 5.81 0.57 -4.27
N TYR A 64 5.82 -0.23 -3.20
CA TYR A 64 6.94 -1.11 -2.84
C TYR A 64 7.16 -2.24 -3.85
N VAL A 65 6.12 -2.67 -4.56
CA VAL A 65 6.21 -3.73 -5.57
C VAL A 65 6.85 -3.23 -6.87
N LEU A 66 6.65 -1.95 -7.22
CA LEU A 66 7.06 -1.40 -8.52
C LEU A 66 8.56 -1.52 -8.89
N PRO A 67 9.52 -1.35 -7.96
CA PRO A 67 10.94 -1.55 -8.26
C PRO A 67 11.32 -2.99 -8.64
N TRP A 68 10.41 -3.95 -8.43
CA TRP A 68 10.53 -5.35 -8.82
C TRP A 68 11.82 -6.04 -8.37
N GLY A 69 12.26 -5.76 -7.15
CA GLY A 69 13.39 -6.46 -6.50
C GLY A 69 12.96 -7.78 -5.84
N GLN A 70 13.93 -8.53 -5.29
CA GLN A 70 13.65 -9.79 -4.59
C GLN A 70 12.64 -9.61 -3.44
N MET A 71 12.86 -8.61 -2.58
CA MET A 71 11.93 -8.35 -1.48
C MET A 71 10.54 -7.92 -1.96
N SER A 72 10.46 -7.13 -3.04
CA SER A 72 9.20 -6.75 -3.67
C SER A 72 8.42 -7.96 -4.18
N TYR A 73 9.09 -8.88 -4.88
CA TYR A 73 8.49 -10.10 -5.42
C TYR A 73 7.97 -11.02 -4.32
N TRP A 74 8.77 -11.29 -3.29
CA TRP A 74 8.37 -12.18 -2.20
C TRP A 74 7.31 -11.55 -1.30
N ALA A 75 7.39 -10.24 -1.02
CA ALA A 75 6.33 -9.54 -0.31
C ALA A 75 5.00 -9.63 -1.07
N ALA A 76 5.02 -9.46 -2.39
CA ALA A 76 3.82 -9.61 -3.21
C ALA A 76 3.22 -11.01 -3.13
N ASN A 77 4.06 -12.07 -3.15
CA ASN A 77 3.58 -13.44 -3.00
C ASN A 77 2.88 -13.66 -1.65
N VAL A 78 3.46 -13.15 -0.57
CA VAL A 78 2.90 -13.31 0.78
C VAL A 78 1.59 -12.54 0.95
N ILE A 79 1.51 -11.30 0.45
CA ILE A 79 0.27 -10.52 0.56
C ILE A 79 -0.83 -11.11 -0.32
N LEU A 80 -0.51 -11.61 -1.52
CA LEU A 80 -1.50 -12.22 -2.41
C LEU A 80 -2.02 -13.56 -1.90
N SER A 81 -1.20 -14.33 -1.18
CA SER A 81 -1.65 -15.60 -0.59
C SER A 81 -2.71 -15.40 0.50
N LEU A 82 -2.79 -14.21 1.11
CA LEU A 82 -3.87 -13.88 2.05
C LEU A 82 -5.25 -13.90 1.37
N PHE A 83 -5.33 -13.45 0.11
CA PHE A 83 -6.58 -13.52 -0.66
C PHE A 83 -6.93 -14.95 -1.06
N GLY A 84 -5.90 -15.76 -1.33
CA GLY A 84 -6.05 -17.20 -1.59
C GLY A 84 -6.65 -17.99 -0.41
N ALA A 85 -6.49 -17.48 0.82
CA ALA A 85 -7.02 -18.11 2.03
C ALA A 85 -8.53 -17.90 2.26
N ILE A 86 -9.19 -17.07 1.45
CA ILE A 86 -10.63 -16.81 1.59
C ILE A 86 -11.42 -18.05 1.14
N PRO A 87 -12.34 -18.59 1.97
CA PRO A 87 -13.11 -19.77 1.59
C PRO A 87 -14.01 -19.47 0.39
N PHE A 88 -14.29 -20.51 -0.39
CA PHE A 88 -15.13 -20.50 -1.61
C PHE A 88 -14.54 -19.76 -2.81
N ILE A 89 -14.00 -18.55 -2.65
CA ILE A 89 -13.57 -17.68 -3.78
C ILE A 89 -12.06 -17.40 -3.82
N GLY A 90 -11.30 -17.82 -2.81
CA GLY A 90 -9.91 -17.40 -2.62
C GLY A 90 -8.97 -17.67 -3.80
N PRO A 91 -8.90 -18.90 -4.35
CA PRO A 91 -8.01 -19.21 -5.47
C PRO A 91 -8.30 -18.35 -6.71
N ASP A 92 -9.58 -18.22 -7.08
CA ASP A 92 -9.99 -17.43 -8.23
C ASP A 92 -9.73 -15.93 -7.99
N LEU A 93 -9.96 -15.45 -6.77
CA LEU A 93 -9.69 -14.07 -6.39
C LEU A 93 -8.19 -13.76 -6.46
N GLN A 94 -7.32 -14.65 -5.98
CA GLN A 94 -5.87 -14.46 -6.03
C GLN A 94 -5.40 -14.37 -7.49
N VAL A 95 -5.82 -15.31 -8.35
CA VAL A 95 -5.50 -15.30 -9.79
C VAL A 95 -6.05 -14.03 -10.44
N TRP A 96 -7.27 -13.62 -10.09
CA TRP A 96 -7.86 -12.40 -10.61
C TRP A 96 -7.08 -11.15 -10.20
N ILE A 97 -6.59 -11.03 -8.95
CA ILE A 97 -5.82 -9.85 -8.53
C ILE A 97 -4.46 -9.81 -9.24
N GLN A 98 -3.75 -10.95 -9.31
CA GLN A 98 -2.40 -11.01 -9.86
C GLN A 98 -2.38 -11.02 -11.41
N GLY A 99 -3.46 -11.46 -12.05
CA GLY A 99 -3.66 -11.43 -13.50
C GLY A 99 -3.02 -12.56 -14.30
N ASP A 100 -2.44 -13.55 -13.64
CA ASP A 100 -1.85 -14.74 -14.23
C ASP A 100 -1.81 -15.86 -13.15
N TYR A 101 -1.28 -17.05 -13.43
CA TYR A 101 -1.11 -18.11 -12.42
C TYR A 101 0.12 -17.89 -11.53
N VAL A 102 1.07 -17.07 -11.97
CA VAL A 102 2.31 -16.71 -11.25
C VAL A 102 2.50 -15.20 -11.28
N LEU A 103 3.27 -14.67 -10.32
CA LEU A 103 3.62 -13.24 -10.36
C LEU A 103 4.50 -12.96 -11.57
N SER A 104 4.00 -12.13 -12.47
CA SER A 104 4.64 -11.84 -13.75
C SER A 104 4.54 -10.35 -14.08
N GLY A 105 5.00 -9.97 -15.27
CA GLY A 105 4.84 -8.60 -15.78
C GLY A 105 3.38 -8.14 -15.82
N ALA A 106 2.42 -9.07 -16.01
CA ALA A 106 0.99 -8.77 -15.96
C ALA A 106 0.57 -8.24 -14.58
N THR A 107 1.08 -8.82 -13.50
CA THR A 107 0.83 -8.36 -12.13
C THR A 107 1.35 -6.94 -11.92
N LEU A 108 2.59 -6.69 -12.35
CA LEU A 108 3.22 -5.38 -12.21
C LEU A 108 2.44 -4.28 -12.95
N SER A 109 2.01 -4.57 -14.19
CA SER A 109 1.17 -3.65 -14.95
C SER A 109 -0.16 -3.38 -14.24
N ARG A 110 -0.83 -4.38 -13.68
CA ARG A 110 -2.10 -4.17 -12.95
C ARG A 110 -1.91 -3.36 -11.68
N PHE A 111 -0.83 -3.62 -10.94
CA PHE A 111 -0.55 -2.90 -9.70
C PHE A 111 -0.26 -1.42 -9.95
N LEU A 112 0.36 -1.07 -11.09
CA LEU A 112 0.50 0.32 -11.51
C LEU A 112 -0.86 0.99 -11.77
N HIS A 113 -1.79 0.29 -12.41
CA HIS A 113 -3.16 0.81 -12.62
C HIS A 113 -3.92 0.96 -11.30
N TYR A 114 -3.82 -0.01 -10.39
CA TYR A 114 -4.43 0.08 -9.07
C TYR A 114 -3.88 1.25 -8.27
N MET A 115 -2.57 1.49 -8.31
CA MET A 115 -1.94 2.63 -7.65
C MET A 115 -2.47 3.96 -8.20
N LEU A 116 -2.59 4.10 -9.53
CA LEU A 116 -3.14 5.31 -10.14
C LEU A 116 -4.61 5.55 -9.76
N LEU A 117 -5.42 4.49 -9.71
CA LEU A 117 -6.82 4.58 -9.30
C LEU A 117 -6.95 5.00 -7.84
N LEU A 118 -6.11 4.46 -6.95
CA LEU A 118 -6.09 4.83 -5.53
C LEU A 118 -5.64 6.28 -5.31
N PHE A 119 -4.73 6.79 -6.13
CA PHE A 119 -4.23 8.18 -6.05
C PHE A 119 -5.24 9.23 -6.53
N LEU A 120 -6.24 8.82 -7.32
CA LEU A 120 -7.29 9.70 -7.88
C LEU A 120 -8.55 9.77 -6.99
N CYS A 121 -8.57 9.11 -5.83
CA CYS A 121 -9.64 9.17 -4.82
C CYS A 121 -9.18 9.99 -3.61
#